data_AF-A0A3S3MQL1-F1
#
_entry.id   AF-A0A3S3MQL1-F1
#
_cell.length_a   1.000
_cell.length_b   1.000
_cell.length_c   1.000
_cell.angle_alpha   90.00
_cell.angle_beta   90.00
_cell.angle_gamma   90.00
#
_symmetry.space_group_name_H-M   'P 1'
#
loop_
_entity.id
_entity.type
_entity.pdbx_description
1 polymer ?
#
loop_
_entity_poly.entity_id
_entity_poly.type
_entity_poly.pdbx_seq_one_letter_code
_entity_poly.pdbx_strand_id
1 'polypeptide(L)'
;MSAKPDLLILGDSHAIALKQGADLLGLPAEELQFSGAGWHDQRFALGENGLEVRGIPRAAGQLRALREKLGVADVFASGIPVLTTVGFHLGRLVPPFGWNGHQVQEDDAAEITEGLTASRAFARDYVQHYRRRHFRLLRRLARLTTLIVVVPPRVHDRPNYDSFTRIIVGDLRGVGLTVYDPAEDLAGEDGFLPDNLMAEDGIHATAECGAMMIAAMRAQGLLAA
;
A
#
# COMPACT_ATOMS: atom_id res chain seq x y z
N MET A 1 11.94 -28.66 -6.27
CA MET A 1 11.81 -27.37 -5.55
C MET A 1 11.36 -26.33 -6.56
N SER A 2 10.28 -25.60 -6.28
CA SER A 2 9.84 -24.51 -7.17
C SER A 2 10.90 -23.41 -7.19
N ALA A 3 11.08 -22.72 -8.31
CA ALA A 3 11.97 -21.57 -8.38
C ALA A 3 11.47 -20.50 -7.38
N LYS A 4 12.40 -19.94 -6.60
CA LYS A 4 12.09 -18.88 -5.65
C LYS A 4 11.68 -17.63 -6.44
N PRO A 5 10.59 -16.94 -6.07
CA PRO A 5 10.21 -15.71 -6.75
C PRO A 5 11.21 -14.59 -6.44
N ASP A 6 11.33 -13.66 -7.37
CA ASP A 6 12.17 -12.46 -7.24
C ASP A 6 11.47 -11.38 -6.41
N LEU A 7 10.14 -11.48 -6.28
CA LEU A 7 9.33 -10.48 -5.60
C LEU A 7 8.15 -11.10 -4.84
N LEU A 8 7.85 -10.51 -3.69
CA LEU A 8 6.60 -10.71 -2.97
C LEU A 8 5.77 -9.43 -3.01
N ILE A 9 4.49 -9.56 -3.32
CA ILE A 9 3.55 -8.44 -3.36
C ILE A 9 2.51 -8.64 -2.28
N LEU A 10 2.41 -7.69 -1.35
CA LEU A 10 1.52 -7.77 -0.19
C LEU A 10 0.57 -6.57 -0.17
N GLY A 11 -0.73 -6.78 -0.28
CA GLY A 11 -1.65 -5.64 -0.25
C GLY A 11 -3.11 -6.01 -0.42
N ASP A 12 -3.89 -5.05 -0.90
CA ASP A 12 -5.28 -5.21 -1.32
C ASP A 12 -5.41 -5.07 -2.84
N SER A 13 -6.53 -4.55 -3.36
CA SER A 13 -6.72 -4.39 -4.80
C SER A 13 -5.74 -3.40 -5.44
N HIS A 14 -5.17 -2.46 -4.67
CA HIS A 14 -4.17 -1.53 -5.21
C HIS A 14 -2.83 -2.20 -5.54
N ALA A 15 -2.57 -3.40 -5.00
CA ALA A 15 -1.36 -4.15 -5.30
C ALA A 15 -1.45 -4.97 -6.61
N ILE A 16 -2.64 -5.11 -7.20
CA ILE A 16 -2.86 -5.90 -8.43
C ILE A 16 -2.00 -5.38 -9.58
N ALA A 17 -1.96 -4.07 -9.77
CA ALA A 17 -1.18 -3.45 -10.84
C ALA A 17 0.30 -3.81 -10.72
N LEU A 18 0.86 -3.85 -9.51
CA LEU A 18 2.25 -4.26 -9.28
C LEU A 18 2.48 -5.72 -9.68
N LYS A 19 1.52 -6.61 -9.38
CA LYS A 19 1.65 -8.03 -9.75
C LYS A 19 1.60 -8.22 -11.25
N GLN A 20 0.64 -7.58 -11.90
CA GLN A 20 0.52 -7.63 -13.36
C GLN A 20 1.71 -6.97 -14.04
N GLY A 21 2.22 -5.87 -13.48
CA GLY A 21 3.44 -5.21 -13.95
C GLY A 21 4.69 -6.07 -13.81
N ALA A 22 4.84 -6.79 -12.70
CA ALA A 22 5.92 -7.77 -12.53
C ALA A 22 5.84 -8.87 -13.60
N ASP A 23 4.64 -9.37 -13.88
CA ASP A 23 4.42 -10.38 -14.93
C ASP A 23 4.79 -9.84 -16.33
N LEU A 24 4.42 -8.60 -16.65
CA LEU A 24 4.80 -7.94 -17.90
C LEU A 24 6.32 -7.79 -18.07
N LEU A 25 7.04 -7.60 -16.96
CA LEU A 25 8.50 -7.51 -16.94
C LEU A 25 9.17 -8.89 -16.91
N GLY A 26 8.40 -9.99 -16.92
CA GLY A 26 8.92 -11.35 -16.81
C GLY A 26 9.54 -11.66 -15.44
N LEU A 27 9.14 -10.92 -14.39
CA LEU A 27 9.63 -11.10 -13.03
C LEU A 27 8.76 -12.10 -12.28
N PRO A 28 9.30 -13.27 -11.87
CA PRO A 28 8.57 -14.22 -11.04
C PRO A 28 8.18 -13.55 -9.71
N ALA A 29 6.89 -13.27 -9.54
CA ALA A 29 6.34 -12.66 -8.33
C ALA A 29 5.24 -13.53 -7.72
N GLU A 30 5.17 -13.57 -6.39
CA GLU A 30 4.03 -14.14 -5.67
C GLU A 30 3.23 -13.04 -4.98
N GLU A 31 1.92 -13.22 -4.87
CA GLU A 31 1.02 -12.23 -4.28
C GLU A 31 0.31 -12.80 -3.04
N LEU A 32 0.30 -11.99 -1.98
CA LEU A 32 -0.57 -12.14 -0.82
C LEU A 32 -1.57 -10.98 -0.82
N GLN A 33 -2.69 -11.23 -1.50
CA GLN A 33 -3.75 -10.25 -1.62
C GLN A 33 -4.85 -10.47 -0.59
N PHE A 34 -5.07 -9.48 0.26
CA PHE A 34 -6.10 -9.50 1.29
C PHE A 34 -7.00 -8.27 1.19
N SER A 35 -8.27 -8.40 1.58
CA SER A 35 -9.19 -7.28 1.49
C SER A 35 -8.75 -6.11 2.39
N GLY A 36 -8.94 -4.89 1.91
CA GLY A 36 -8.70 -3.68 2.71
C GLY A 36 -9.50 -3.65 4.02
N ALA A 37 -10.65 -4.35 4.08
CA ALA A 37 -11.40 -4.56 5.33
C ALA A 37 -10.64 -5.43 6.34
N GLY A 38 -10.04 -6.53 5.89
CA GLY A 38 -9.24 -7.39 6.77
C GLY A 38 -8.03 -6.65 7.34
N TRP A 39 -7.37 -5.81 6.53
CA TRP A 39 -6.31 -4.92 7.00
C TRP A 39 -6.86 -3.93 8.03
N HIS A 40 -7.91 -3.19 7.67
CA HIS A 40 -8.53 -2.20 8.55
C HIS A 40 -8.94 -2.77 9.92
N ASP A 41 -9.55 -3.96 9.92
CA ASP A 41 -10.00 -4.68 11.12
C ASP A 41 -8.86 -5.37 11.89
N GLN A 42 -7.61 -5.15 11.47
CA GLN A 42 -6.40 -5.62 12.14
C GLN A 42 -6.37 -7.15 12.28
N ARG A 43 -6.83 -7.85 11.24
CA ARG A 43 -6.83 -9.31 11.18
C ARG A 43 -5.45 -9.91 10.89
N PHE A 44 -4.44 -9.06 10.73
CA PHE A 44 -3.07 -9.44 10.39
C PHE A 44 -2.10 -8.97 11.47
N ALA A 45 -1.22 -9.85 11.92
CA ALA A 45 -0.19 -9.55 12.91
C ALA A 45 1.08 -10.33 12.61
N LEU A 46 2.22 -9.90 13.14
CA LEU A 46 3.47 -10.67 13.06
C LEU A 46 3.67 -11.46 14.36
N GLY A 47 3.63 -12.78 14.27
CA GLY A 47 3.92 -13.73 15.34
C GLY A 47 5.35 -14.24 15.29
N GLU A 48 5.62 -15.37 15.96
CA GLU A 48 6.94 -16.02 15.97
C GLU A 48 7.30 -16.62 14.60
N ASN A 49 6.30 -17.11 13.87
CA ASN A 49 6.47 -17.75 12.57
C ASN A 49 6.20 -16.80 11.38
N GLY A 50 6.40 -15.50 11.59
CA GLY A 50 6.10 -14.48 10.58
C GLY A 50 4.66 -14.00 10.63
N LEU A 51 4.09 -13.68 9.46
CA LEU A 51 2.74 -13.13 9.37
C LEU A 51 1.69 -14.15 9.83
N GLU A 52 0.68 -13.68 10.54
CA GLU A 52 -0.45 -14.46 11.04
C GLU A 52 -1.75 -13.79 10.62
N VAL A 53 -2.71 -14.62 10.21
CA VAL A 53 -4.04 -14.20 9.79
C VAL A 53 -5.06 -14.71 10.81
N ARG A 54 -5.94 -13.83 11.30
CA ARG A 54 -6.92 -14.14 12.34
C ARG A 54 -8.34 -14.00 11.83
N GLY A 55 -9.14 -15.06 11.91
CA GLY A 55 -10.57 -15.02 11.58
C GLY A 55 -10.89 -14.84 10.10
N ILE A 56 -9.92 -15.02 9.20
CA ILE A 56 -10.12 -15.01 7.74
C ILE A 56 -9.55 -16.31 7.14
N PRO A 57 -10.33 -17.40 7.09
CA PRO A 57 -9.84 -18.73 6.67
C PRO A 57 -9.20 -18.73 5.27
N ARG A 58 -9.77 -17.97 4.32
CA ARG A 58 -9.23 -17.86 2.95
C ARG A 58 -7.82 -17.25 2.93
N ALA A 59 -7.63 -16.14 3.63
CA ALA A 59 -6.33 -15.47 3.71
C ALA A 59 -5.30 -16.31 4.48
N ALA A 60 -5.72 -17.01 5.54
CA ALA A 60 -4.87 -18.00 6.22
C ALA A 60 -4.47 -19.16 5.30
N GLY A 61 -5.40 -19.61 4.45
CA GLY A 61 -5.15 -20.62 3.41
C GLY A 61 -4.12 -20.17 2.38
N GLN A 62 -4.25 -18.94 1.85
CA GLN A 62 -3.29 -18.37 0.89
C GLN A 62 -1.87 -18.31 1.48
N LEU A 63 -1.72 -17.80 2.71
CA LEU A 63 -0.42 -17.71 3.36
C LEU A 63 0.21 -19.09 3.61
N ARG A 64 -0.59 -20.08 4.02
CA ARG A 64 -0.13 -21.46 4.21
C ARG A 64 0.30 -22.10 2.90
N ALA A 65 -0.46 -21.92 1.83
CA ALA A 65 -0.10 -22.44 0.50
C ALA A 65 1.22 -21.84 0.01
N LEU A 66 1.45 -20.54 0.24
CA LEU A 66 2.70 -19.89 -0.13
C LEU A 66 3.89 -20.42 0.71
N ARG A 67 3.71 -20.60 2.02
CA ARG A 67 4.70 -21.24 2.90
C ARG A 67 5.10 -22.62 2.41
N GLU A 68 4.11 -23.45 2.07
CA GLU A 68 4.32 -24.80 1.55
C GLU A 68 5.05 -24.79 0.20
N LYS A 69 4.61 -23.93 -0.73
CA LYS A 69 5.25 -23.76 -2.05
C LYS A 69 6.72 -23.38 -1.94
N LEU A 70 7.05 -22.47 -1.03
CA LEU A 70 8.42 -21.99 -0.81
C LEU A 70 9.24 -22.88 0.14
N GLY A 71 8.60 -23.82 0.83
CA GLY A 71 9.25 -24.67 1.83
C GLY A 71 9.78 -23.90 3.04
N VAL A 72 9.12 -22.80 3.43
CA VAL A 72 9.56 -21.93 4.54
C VAL A 72 8.45 -21.72 5.59
N ALA A 73 8.86 -21.56 6.85
CA ALA A 73 7.93 -21.19 7.92
C ALA A 73 7.55 -19.71 7.88
N ASP A 74 8.52 -18.82 7.61
CA ASP A 74 8.29 -17.39 7.44
C ASP A 74 8.70 -16.94 6.03
N VAL A 75 7.69 -16.58 5.24
CA VAL A 75 7.87 -16.10 3.86
C VAL A 75 8.65 -14.78 3.86
N PHE A 76 8.49 -13.94 4.87
CA PHE A 76 9.14 -12.62 4.94
C PHE A 76 10.58 -12.68 5.43
N ALA A 77 11.01 -13.80 6.03
CA ALA A 77 12.40 -14.04 6.41
C ALA A 77 13.19 -14.78 5.32
N SER A 78 12.56 -15.08 4.17
CA SER A 78 13.20 -15.83 3.09
C SER A 78 14.18 -15.00 2.25
N GLY A 79 14.28 -13.69 2.49
CA GLY A 79 15.13 -12.77 1.73
C GLY A 79 14.57 -12.35 0.37
N ILE A 80 13.29 -12.64 0.07
CA ILE A 80 12.61 -12.10 -1.11
C ILE A 80 12.16 -10.66 -0.80
N PRO A 81 12.50 -9.66 -1.63
CA PRO A 81 12.01 -8.30 -1.49
C PRO A 81 10.47 -8.24 -1.51
N VAL A 82 9.91 -7.29 -0.75
CA VAL A 82 8.46 -7.12 -0.62
C VAL A 82 8.05 -5.73 -1.09
N LEU A 83 7.13 -5.68 -2.04
CA LEU A 83 6.36 -4.47 -2.35
C LEU A 83 5.02 -4.54 -1.62
N THR A 84 4.61 -3.44 -0.99
CA THR A 84 3.34 -3.43 -0.26
C THR A 84 2.57 -2.13 -0.36
N THR A 85 1.25 -2.22 -0.47
CA THR A 85 0.33 -1.06 -0.37
C THR A 85 -0.32 -0.96 1.03
N VAL A 86 0.13 -1.79 1.98
CA VAL A 86 -0.45 -1.83 3.33
C VAL A 86 -0.30 -0.48 4.02
N GLY A 87 -1.41 0.00 4.60
CA GLY A 87 -1.54 1.36 5.13
C GLY A 87 -2.47 2.22 4.28
N PHE A 88 -2.54 1.99 2.97
CA PHE A 88 -3.29 2.82 2.02
C PHE A 88 -4.66 2.26 1.61
N HIS A 89 -5.29 1.42 2.44
CA HIS A 89 -6.70 1.03 2.26
C HIS A 89 -7.64 2.19 2.62
N LEU A 90 -7.56 3.28 1.83
CA LEU A 90 -8.19 4.58 2.08
C LEU A 90 -9.72 4.49 2.00
N GLY A 91 -10.26 3.59 1.18
CA GLY A 91 -11.71 3.34 1.11
C GLY A 91 -12.35 2.88 2.43
N ARG A 92 -11.54 2.46 3.42
CA ARG A 92 -12.00 2.13 4.79
C ARG A 92 -11.74 3.23 5.82
N LEU A 93 -11.04 4.29 5.43
CA LEU A 93 -10.58 5.33 6.34
C LEU A 93 -11.16 6.69 6.00
N VAL A 94 -11.13 7.08 4.72
CA VAL A 94 -11.57 8.41 4.27
C VAL A 94 -13.10 8.52 4.16
N PRO A 95 -13.84 7.54 3.59
CA PRO A 95 -15.28 7.68 3.47
C PRO A 95 -16.02 7.84 4.81
N PRO A 96 -15.69 7.09 5.89
CA PRO A 96 -16.31 7.33 7.20
C PRO A 96 -16.03 8.74 7.76
N PHE A 97 -14.84 9.29 7.51
CA PHE A 97 -14.50 10.66 7.91
C PHE A 97 -15.36 11.69 7.16
N GLY A 98 -15.41 11.58 5.82
CA GLY A 98 -16.21 12.47 4.97
C GLY A 98 -17.73 12.32 5.16
N TRP A 99 -18.23 11.11 5.44
CA TRP A 99 -19.65 10.86 5.72
C TRP A 99 -20.16 11.66 6.93
N ASN A 100 -19.28 11.88 7.91
CA ASN A 100 -19.57 12.73 9.06
C ASN A 100 -19.40 14.23 8.74
N GLY A 101 -19.33 14.63 7.47
CA GLY A 101 -19.18 16.00 7.01
C GLY A 101 -17.78 16.59 7.20
N HIS A 102 -16.79 15.81 7.63
CA HIS A 102 -15.47 16.36 7.95
C HIS A 102 -14.63 16.59 6.70
N GLN A 103 -14.01 17.77 6.63
CA GLN A 103 -13.05 18.16 5.61
C GLN A 103 -11.76 18.65 6.27
N VAL A 104 -10.61 18.18 5.82
CA VAL A 104 -9.31 18.58 6.36
C VAL A 104 -8.96 19.98 5.83
N GLN A 105 -8.79 20.95 6.72
CA GLN A 105 -8.22 22.24 6.35
C GLN A 105 -6.72 22.08 6.10
N GLU A 106 -6.31 22.25 4.85
CA GLU A 106 -4.90 22.41 4.47
C GLU A 106 -4.48 23.87 4.64
N ASP A 107 -3.22 24.09 5.02
CA ASP A 107 -2.69 25.42 5.37
C ASP A 107 -2.72 26.39 4.17
N ASP A 108 -2.52 25.87 2.95
CA ASP A 108 -2.47 26.64 1.69
C ASP A 108 -3.76 26.54 0.85
N ALA A 109 -4.81 25.93 1.37
CA ALA A 109 -6.09 25.78 0.67
C ALA A 109 -7.05 26.93 0.99
N ALA A 110 -8.03 27.15 0.09
CA ALA A 110 -9.16 28.00 0.39
C ALA A 110 -9.85 27.56 1.70
N GLU A 111 -10.39 28.51 2.44
CA GLU A 111 -11.16 28.22 3.63
C GLU A 111 -12.37 27.34 3.29
N ILE A 112 -12.58 26.29 4.06
CA ILE A 112 -13.75 25.42 3.91
C ILE A 112 -14.99 26.18 4.38
N THR A 113 -15.85 26.57 3.45
CA THR A 113 -17.07 27.33 3.73
C THR A 113 -18.30 26.45 4.00
N GLU A 114 -18.23 25.15 3.70
CA GLU A 114 -19.31 24.18 3.86
C GLU A 114 -18.82 22.86 4.48
N GLY A 115 -19.60 22.30 5.42
CA GLY A 115 -19.23 21.08 6.15
C GLY A 115 -18.58 21.35 7.50
N LEU A 116 -18.01 20.31 8.12
CA LEU A 116 -17.28 20.40 9.38
C LEU A 116 -15.77 20.45 9.10
N THR A 117 -15.13 21.52 9.52
CA THR A 117 -13.67 21.65 9.36
C THR A 117 -12.95 20.80 10.40
N ALA A 118 -12.04 19.96 9.95
CA ALA A 118 -11.11 19.21 10.77
C ALA A 118 -9.71 19.79 10.61
N SER A 119 -9.03 20.03 11.73
CA SER A 119 -7.62 20.42 11.67
C SER A 119 -6.75 19.27 11.18
N ARG A 120 -5.60 19.61 10.58
CA ARG A 120 -4.59 18.62 10.19
C ARG A 120 -4.10 17.77 11.37
N ALA A 121 -4.05 18.33 12.57
CA ALA A 121 -3.71 17.62 13.79
C ALA A 121 -4.76 16.53 14.11
N PHE A 122 -6.05 16.87 14.04
CA PHE A 122 -7.12 15.90 14.25
C PHE A 122 -7.09 14.79 13.17
N ALA A 123 -6.89 15.15 11.90
CA ALA A 123 -6.77 14.18 10.82
C ALA A 123 -5.59 13.22 11.04
N ARG A 124 -4.45 13.73 11.54
CA ARG A 124 -3.30 12.90 11.91
C ARG A 124 -3.61 11.92 13.03
N ASP A 125 -4.26 12.38 14.10
CA ASP A 125 -4.66 11.52 15.21
C ASP A 125 -5.65 10.44 14.76
N TYR A 126 -6.58 10.80 13.88
CA TYR A 126 -7.52 9.86 13.26
C TYR A 126 -6.79 8.80 12.44
N VAL A 127 -5.85 9.19 11.57
CA VAL A 127 -5.02 8.24 10.82
C VAL A 127 -4.25 7.32 11.77
N GLN A 128 -3.61 7.88 12.80
CA GLN A 128 -2.83 7.12 13.78
C GLN A 128 -3.68 6.11 14.56
N HIS A 129 -4.91 6.46 14.93
CA HIS A 129 -5.85 5.55 15.59
C HIS A 129 -6.00 4.23 14.80
N TYR A 130 -6.17 4.32 13.48
CA TYR A 130 -6.38 3.14 12.63
C TYR A 130 -5.08 2.53 12.06
N ARG A 131 -4.02 3.31 11.86
CA ARG A 131 -2.82 2.89 11.11
C ARG A 131 -1.60 2.58 11.97
N ARG A 132 -1.55 2.99 13.24
CA ARG A 132 -0.41 2.72 14.12
C ARG A 132 -0.03 1.23 14.20
N ARG A 133 -1.01 0.32 14.15
CA ARG A 133 -0.75 -1.15 14.12
C ARG A 133 -0.14 -1.60 12.79
N HIS A 134 -0.59 -1.05 11.67
CA HIS A 134 0.00 -1.29 10.35
C HIS A 134 1.45 -0.82 10.28
N PHE A 135 1.73 0.39 10.76
CA PHE A 135 3.08 0.94 10.77
C PHE A 135 4.04 0.11 11.63
N ARG A 136 3.57 -0.39 12.78
CA ARG A 136 4.35 -1.34 13.61
C ARG A 136 4.59 -2.66 12.90
N LEU A 137 3.61 -3.20 12.18
CA LEU A 137 3.77 -4.42 11.37
C LEU A 137 4.83 -4.20 10.30
N LEU A 138 4.70 -3.15 9.49
CA LEU A 138 5.63 -2.82 8.41
C LEU A 138 7.05 -2.59 8.93
N ARG A 139 7.22 -1.86 10.04
CA ARG A 139 8.54 -1.67 10.66
C ARG A 139 9.17 -2.98 11.13
N ARG A 140 8.36 -3.96 11.56
CA ARG A 140 8.88 -5.29 11.92
C ARG A 140 9.25 -6.09 10.66
N LEU A 141 8.43 -6.04 9.61
CA LEU A 141 8.73 -6.69 8.33
C LEU A 141 10.00 -6.13 7.67
N ALA A 142 10.21 -4.82 7.72
CA ALA A 142 11.40 -4.15 7.19
C ALA A 142 12.73 -4.58 7.87
N ARG A 143 12.66 -5.26 9.02
CA ARG A 143 13.84 -5.85 9.67
C ARG A 143 14.15 -7.26 9.17
N LEU A 144 13.20 -7.90 8.50
CA LEU A 144 13.31 -9.28 8.01
C LEU A 144 13.62 -9.34 6.52
N THR A 145 13.18 -8.34 5.76
CA THR A 145 13.37 -8.25 4.31
C THR A 145 13.42 -6.81 3.84
N THR A 146 13.97 -6.62 2.63
CA THR A 146 13.82 -5.37 1.87
C THR A 146 12.34 -5.10 1.65
N LEU A 147 11.81 -4.07 2.30
CA LEU A 147 10.41 -3.70 2.26
C LEU A 147 10.26 -2.31 1.65
N ILE A 148 9.48 -2.22 0.58
CA ILE A 148 9.12 -0.95 -0.07
C ILE A 148 7.61 -0.79 0.04
N VAL A 149 7.17 0.29 0.69
CA VAL A 149 5.75 0.65 0.71
C VAL A 149 5.45 1.50 -0.52
N VAL A 150 4.58 1.02 -1.38
CA VAL A 150 4.16 1.71 -2.61
C VAL A 150 2.87 2.48 -2.34
N VAL A 151 2.90 3.80 -2.56
CA VAL A 151 1.72 4.65 -2.48
C VAL A 151 0.81 4.34 -3.69
N PRO A 152 -0.49 4.07 -3.50
CA PRO A 152 -1.40 3.93 -4.64
C PRO A 152 -1.47 5.25 -5.42
N PRO A 153 -1.32 5.22 -6.77
CA PRO A 153 -1.37 6.43 -7.57
C PRO A 153 -2.74 7.12 -7.46
N ARG A 154 -2.72 8.45 -7.56
CA ARG A 154 -3.94 9.26 -7.57
C ARG A 154 -4.59 9.17 -8.96
N VAL A 155 -5.85 8.75 -9.02
CA VAL A 155 -6.59 8.61 -10.30
C VAL A 155 -7.71 9.63 -10.47
N HIS A 156 -8.20 10.21 -9.38
CA HIS A 156 -9.23 11.25 -9.37
C HIS A 156 -9.04 12.16 -8.15
N ASP A 157 -9.65 13.34 -8.19
CA ASP A 157 -9.76 14.16 -7.00
C ASP A 157 -10.90 13.65 -6.11
N ARG A 158 -10.61 13.45 -4.82
CA ARG A 158 -11.64 13.17 -3.81
C ARG A 158 -11.31 13.91 -2.52
N PRO A 159 -12.30 14.52 -1.86
CA PRO A 159 -12.11 15.21 -0.60
C PRO A 159 -11.34 14.35 0.42
N ASN A 160 -10.37 14.96 1.09
CA ASN A 160 -9.51 14.36 2.13
C ASN A 160 -8.57 13.24 1.70
N TYR A 161 -8.72 12.64 0.51
CA TYR A 161 -7.87 11.51 0.12
C TYR A 161 -6.39 11.91 0.06
N ASP A 162 -6.10 13.04 -0.57
CA ASP A 162 -4.73 13.55 -0.67
C ASP A 162 -4.15 13.91 0.71
N SER A 163 -4.92 14.61 1.55
CA SER A 163 -4.54 14.92 2.94
C SER A 163 -4.16 13.66 3.72
N PHE A 164 -4.99 12.61 3.63
CA PHE A 164 -4.76 11.35 4.33
C PHE A 164 -3.56 10.60 3.76
N THR A 165 -3.38 10.57 2.44
CA THR A 165 -2.21 10.01 1.78
C THR A 165 -0.94 10.70 2.27
N ARG A 166 -0.89 12.04 2.25
CA ARG A 166 0.27 12.83 2.72
C ARG A 166 0.59 12.56 4.19
N ILE A 167 -0.43 12.45 5.05
CA ILE A 167 -0.24 12.08 6.46
C ILE A 167 0.37 10.67 6.58
N ILE A 168 -0.18 9.68 5.88
CA ILE A 168 0.30 8.29 5.93
C ILE A 168 1.74 8.19 5.40
N VAL A 169 2.05 8.83 4.27
CA VAL A 169 3.40 8.89 3.70
C VAL A 169 4.38 9.53 4.69
N GLY A 170 4.01 10.68 5.27
CA GLY A 170 4.82 11.35 6.27
C GLY A 170 5.09 10.49 7.51
N ASP A 171 4.07 9.79 8.00
CA ASP A 171 4.19 8.90 9.16
C ASP A 171 5.06 7.66 8.85
N LEU A 172 4.91 7.05 7.68
CA LEU A 172 5.71 5.91 7.23
C LEU A 172 7.19 6.29 7.09
N ARG A 173 7.48 7.39 6.36
CA ARG A 173 8.84 7.94 6.21
C ARG A 173 9.42 8.32 7.58
N GLY A 174 8.62 8.95 8.45
CA GLY A 174 9.02 9.36 9.80
C GLY A 174 9.39 8.21 10.74
N VAL A 175 8.90 6.99 10.50
CA VAL A 175 9.33 5.79 11.24
C VAL A 175 10.47 5.02 10.56
N GLY A 176 11.06 5.58 9.50
CA GLY A 176 12.22 5.05 8.79
C GLY A 176 11.88 3.96 7.77
N LEU A 177 10.66 3.91 7.26
CA LEU A 177 10.29 2.99 6.18
C LEU A 177 10.62 3.60 4.81
N THR A 178 11.06 2.75 3.89
CA THR A 178 11.19 3.10 2.47
C THR A 178 9.80 3.20 1.85
N VAL A 179 9.49 4.37 1.28
CA VAL A 179 8.21 4.65 0.61
C VAL A 179 8.50 5.11 -0.81
N TYR A 180 7.93 4.40 -1.78
CA TYR A 180 7.91 4.79 -3.18
C TYR A 180 6.57 5.46 -3.52
N ASP A 181 6.62 6.70 -4.00
CA ASP A 181 5.43 7.44 -4.42
C ASP A 181 5.44 7.63 -5.94
N PRO A 182 4.55 6.96 -6.69
CA PRO A 182 4.51 7.07 -8.14
C PRO A 182 4.15 8.47 -8.62
N ALA A 183 3.62 9.35 -7.76
CA ALA A 183 3.39 10.75 -8.14
C ALA A 183 4.70 11.50 -8.46
N GLU A 184 5.84 11.04 -7.93
CA GLU A 184 7.15 11.66 -8.20
C GLU A 184 7.68 11.32 -9.62
N ASP A 185 7.19 10.25 -10.25
CA ASP A 185 7.70 9.77 -11.55
C ASP A 185 6.63 9.68 -12.66
N LEU A 186 5.37 9.43 -12.30
CA LEU A 186 4.32 8.97 -13.23
C LEU A 186 3.09 9.88 -13.27
N ALA A 187 2.93 10.81 -12.32
CA ALA A 187 1.81 11.73 -12.34
C ALA A 187 1.98 12.78 -13.45
N GLY A 188 0.85 13.17 -14.05
CA GLY A 188 0.76 14.32 -14.94
C GLY A 188 0.95 15.64 -14.19
N GLU A 189 0.88 16.76 -14.92
CA GLU A 189 1.04 18.11 -14.37
C GLU A 189 -0.01 18.45 -13.30
N ASP A 190 -1.16 17.79 -13.34
CA ASP A 190 -2.26 17.91 -12.38
C ASP A 190 -2.11 17.03 -11.13
N GLY A 191 -1.04 16.22 -11.06
CA GLY A 191 -0.78 15.30 -9.96
C GLY A 191 -1.61 14.01 -10.02
N PHE A 192 -2.34 13.76 -11.12
CA PHE A 192 -3.09 12.52 -11.34
C PHE A 192 -2.36 11.60 -12.31
N LEU A 193 -2.68 10.32 -12.22
CA LEU A 193 -2.19 9.32 -13.14
C LEU A 193 -2.83 9.57 -14.52
N PRO A 194 -2.03 9.59 -15.61
CA PRO A 194 -2.55 9.73 -16.97
C PRO A 194 -3.62 8.67 -17.28
N ASP A 195 -4.66 9.07 -18.03
CA ASP A 195 -5.79 8.20 -18.37
C ASP A 195 -5.37 6.86 -19.01
N ASN A 196 -4.31 6.86 -19.82
CA ASN A 196 -3.79 5.65 -20.46
C ASN A 196 -3.08 4.67 -19.51
N LEU A 197 -2.85 5.08 -18.26
CA LEU A 197 -2.30 4.26 -17.18
C LEU A 197 -3.36 3.90 -16.13
N MET A 198 -4.60 4.35 -16.32
CA MET A 198 -5.76 4.03 -15.50
C MET A 198 -6.55 2.87 -16.11
N ALA A 199 -6.97 1.92 -15.27
CA ALA A 199 -7.80 0.81 -15.68
C ALA A 199 -9.22 1.27 -16.04
N GLU A 200 -9.96 0.44 -16.79
CA GLU A 200 -11.32 0.76 -17.26
C GLU A 200 -12.32 1.05 -16.13
N ASP A 201 -12.06 0.58 -14.90
CA ASP A 201 -12.92 0.86 -13.75
C ASP A 201 -12.74 2.26 -13.14
N GLY A 202 -11.76 3.04 -13.63
CA GLY A 202 -11.48 4.39 -13.17
C GLY A 202 -10.95 4.47 -11.73
N ILE A 203 -10.55 3.35 -11.13
CA ILE A 203 -10.13 3.27 -9.73
C ILE A 203 -8.72 2.69 -9.61
N HIS A 204 -8.39 1.69 -10.44
CA HIS A 204 -7.12 0.99 -10.39
C HIS A 204 -6.16 1.45 -11.48
N ALA A 205 -4.87 1.24 -11.26
CA ALA A 205 -3.84 1.45 -12.26
C ALA A 205 -3.74 0.21 -13.18
N THR A 206 -3.25 0.39 -14.40
CA THR A 206 -3.03 -0.71 -15.35
C THR A 206 -1.78 -1.53 -15.01
N ALA A 207 -1.62 -2.66 -15.69
CA ALA A 207 -0.42 -3.48 -15.62
C ALA A 207 0.83 -2.71 -16.09
N GLU A 208 0.69 -1.90 -17.14
CA GLU A 208 1.75 -1.03 -17.67
C GLU A 208 2.21 -0.03 -16.62
N CYS A 209 1.27 0.58 -15.91
CA CYS A 209 1.58 1.48 -14.80
C CYS A 209 2.38 0.77 -13.70
N GLY A 210 1.96 -0.45 -13.31
CA GLY A 210 2.71 -1.26 -12.36
C GLY A 210 4.13 -1.62 -12.83
N ALA A 211 4.30 -1.91 -14.12
CA ALA A 211 5.61 -2.18 -14.71
C ALA A 211 6.51 -0.93 -14.67
N MET A 212 5.95 0.26 -14.96
CA MET A 212 6.68 1.53 -14.86
C MET A 212 7.11 1.82 -13.42
N MET A 213 6.25 1.58 -12.43
CA MET A 213 6.63 1.73 -11.01
C MET A 213 7.79 0.81 -10.63
N ILE A 214 7.75 -0.46 -11.04
CA ILE A 214 8.82 -1.43 -10.74
C ILE A 214 10.13 -1.01 -11.41
N ALA A 215 10.09 -0.57 -12.67
CA ALA A 215 11.25 -0.07 -13.38
C ALA A 215 11.84 1.18 -12.72
N ALA A 216 11.00 2.12 -12.28
CA ALA A 216 11.42 3.31 -11.54
C ALA A 216 12.09 2.95 -10.21
N MET A 217 11.49 2.04 -9.41
CA MET A 217 12.09 1.56 -8.17
C MET A 217 13.46 0.90 -8.39
N ARG A 218 13.65 0.17 -9.50
CA ARG A 218 14.96 -0.38 -9.89
C ARG A 218 15.96 0.69 -10.28
N ALA A 219 15.55 1.67 -11.09
CA ALA A 219 16.39 2.78 -11.52
C ALA A 219 16.87 3.64 -10.33
N GLN A 220 16.02 3.80 -9.31
CA GLN A 220 16.34 4.50 -8.05
C GLN A 220 17.18 3.63 -7.07
N GLY A 221 17.44 2.36 -7.41
CA GLY A 221 18.18 1.44 -6.54
C GLY A 221 17.41 0.97 -5.30
N LEU A 222 16.09 1.18 -5.26
CA LEU A 222 15.23 0.70 -4.17
C LEU A 222 15.01 -0.82 -4.26
N LEU A 223 14.85 -1.31 -5.49
CA LEU A 223 14.71 -2.73 -5.81
C LEU A 223 15.94 -3.21 -6.60
N ALA A 224 16.35 -4.46 -6.39
CA ALA A 224 17.43 -5.06 -7.18
C ALA A 224 17.07 -5.12 -8.67
N ALA A 225 18.09 -4.89 -9.52
CA ALA A 225 18.00 -4.90 -10.98
C ALA A 225 17.60 -6.28 -11.52
#